data_AF-A0A1H7BJI9-F1
#
_entry.id   AF-A0A1H7BJI9-F1
#
_cell.length_a   1.000
_cell.length_b   1.000
_cell.length_c   1.000
_cell.angle_alpha   90.00
_cell.angle_beta   90.00
_cell.angle_gamma   90.00
#
_symmetry.space_group_name_H-M   'P 1'
#
loop_
_entity.id
_entity.type
_entity.pdbx_description
1 polymer ?
#
loop_
_entity_poly.entity_id
_entity_poly.type
_entity_poly.pdbx_seq_one_letter_code
_entity_poly.pdbx_strand_id
1 'polypeptide(L)'
;MQPADPHSAPLSAPIVIAHRGASGERPEHTIGAYELAIAQGADVIEPDLVPTSDGVLVARHENEIGETTDVAAHPEFAGRHTTKMIDGRAVTGWFTEDFTLAELKTLRARERLPQLRPGNRAFDGQETIPTLDEVIALAKQHKVAIYPETKHPTYFAAIGKGTDAPLVAALRRAGWDDAQAPVFIQSFEVKNLQRLKSMTQVRLIQLIDGAAGPADGAAQSYADMVTPEGLKAISAYAWGIGPSKAMLWQDGVPSGIVRDAHAAGLRVHPWTYRAENQFLPPAYRRADDPRGQGDLHAEISAALGLGIDGFFTDFPAIGVRARNGARGAQ
;
A
#
# COMPACT_ATOMS: atom_id res chain seq x y z
N MET A 1 26.35 15.87 26.19
CA MET A 1 26.08 15.91 24.74
C MET A 1 26.61 14.62 24.15
N GLN A 2 25.74 13.64 23.87
CA GLN A 2 26.11 12.55 22.99
C GLN A 2 26.08 13.09 21.54
N PRO A 3 27.03 12.71 20.68
CA PRO A 3 26.93 13.06 19.26
C PRO A 3 25.70 12.36 18.68
N ALA A 4 24.97 13.06 17.82
CA ALA A 4 23.92 12.46 17.00
C ALA A 4 24.54 11.32 16.20
N ASP A 5 24.01 10.10 16.33
CA ASP A 5 24.41 8.97 15.50
C ASP A 5 23.92 9.26 14.07
N PRO A 6 24.82 9.54 13.10
CA PRO A 6 24.42 10.00 11.79
C PRO A 6 24.13 8.76 10.93
N HIS A 7 22.84 8.51 10.65
CA HIS A 7 22.35 7.56 9.66
C HIS A 7 22.55 6.06 10.02
N SER A 8 21.47 5.38 10.41
CA SER A 8 21.46 3.91 10.45
C SER A 8 21.57 3.38 9.02
N ALA A 9 22.57 2.55 8.73
CA ALA A 9 22.63 1.86 7.44
C ALA A 9 21.38 0.98 7.26
N PRO A 10 20.79 0.90 6.05
CA PRO A 10 19.61 0.08 5.82
C PRO A 10 19.94 -1.41 6.05
N LEU A 11 18.96 -2.18 6.53
CA LEU A 11 19.10 -3.64 6.73
C LEU A 11 19.01 -4.42 5.41
N SER A 12 18.57 -3.77 4.34
CA SER A 12 18.48 -4.31 2.98
C SER A 12 18.57 -3.21 1.93
N ALA A 13 18.97 -3.58 0.71
CA ALA A 13 19.00 -2.62 -0.39
C ALA A 13 17.62 -1.98 -0.60
N PRO A 14 17.50 -0.64 -0.62
CA PRO A 14 16.20 0.01 -0.73
C PRO A 14 15.44 -0.42 -1.98
N ILE A 15 14.16 -0.77 -1.82
CA ILE A 15 13.24 -1.12 -2.91
C ILE A 15 12.22 -0.01 -3.23
N VAL A 16 11.81 0.11 -4.49
CA VAL A 16 10.72 0.99 -4.93
C VAL A 16 9.44 0.19 -5.05
N ILE A 17 8.46 0.53 -4.23
CA ILE A 17 7.15 -0.12 -4.19
C ILE A 17 6.16 0.79 -4.89
N ALA A 18 5.62 0.33 -6.02
CA ALA A 18 4.64 1.07 -6.81
C ALA A 18 3.27 0.99 -6.15
N HIS A 19 2.93 2.02 -5.37
CA HIS A 19 1.71 2.10 -4.60
C HIS A 19 0.51 2.18 -5.53
N ARG A 20 -0.23 1.07 -5.59
CA ARG A 20 -1.34 0.84 -6.53
C ARG A 20 -0.95 0.92 -8.00
N GLY A 21 0.31 0.63 -8.32
CA GLY A 21 0.92 0.86 -9.62
C GLY A 21 1.48 2.28 -9.79
N ALA A 22 1.60 2.76 -11.02
CA ALA A 22 1.97 4.14 -11.32
C ALA A 22 0.74 5.06 -11.17
N SER A 23 0.12 5.04 -9.98
CA SER A 23 -1.18 5.67 -9.70
C SER A 23 -1.17 7.19 -9.84
N GLY A 24 0.02 7.81 -9.79
CA GLY A 24 0.24 9.22 -10.13
C GLY A 24 -0.04 9.55 -11.60
N GLU A 25 -0.08 8.54 -12.47
CA GLU A 25 -0.09 8.66 -13.93
C GLU A 25 -1.18 7.82 -14.61
N ARG A 26 -1.83 6.90 -13.89
CA ARG A 26 -2.93 6.03 -14.35
C ARG A 26 -3.94 5.81 -13.21
N PRO A 27 -5.21 5.48 -13.51
CA PRO A 27 -6.15 4.99 -12.51
C PRO A 27 -5.53 3.87 -11.68
N GLU A 28 -5.66 3.98 -10.36
CA GLU A 28 -5.03 3.05 -9.42
C GLU A 28 -5.56 1.61 -9.55
N HIS A 29 -4.67 0.64 -9.32
CA HIS A 29 -4.93 -0.81 -9.47
C HIS A 29 -5.57 -1.23 -10.79
N THR A 30 -5.11 -0.70 -11.92
CA THR A 30 -5.36 -1.33 -13.22
C THR A 30 -4.12 -2.10 -13.69
N ILE A 31 -4.28 -3.00 -14.66
CA ILE A 31 -3.13 -3.70 -15.26
C ILE A 31 -2.20 -2.67 -15.90
N GLY A 32 -2.72 -1.67 -16.60
CA GLY A 32 -1.95 -0.59 -17.20
C GLY A 32 -1.17 0.26 -16.19
N ALA A 33 -1.71 0.49 -14.98
CA ALA A 33 -0.97 1.16 -13.91
C ALA A 33 0.21 0.31 -13.40
N TYR A 34 0.02 -1.01 -13.27
CA TYR A 34 1.10 -1.93 -12.88
C TYR A 34 2.15 -2.09 -13.98
N GLU A 35 1.75 -2.25 -15.24
CA GLU A 35 2.66 -2.33 -16.38
C GLU A 35 3.52 -1.08 -16.51
N LEU A 36 2.93 0.12 -16.36
CA LEU A 36 3.68 1.36 -16.37
C LEU A 36 4.68 1.42 -15.23
N ALA A 37 4.29 1.02 -14.01
CA ALA A 37 5.21 0.99 -12.87
C ALA A 37 6.40 0.05 -13.10
N ILE A 38 6.15 -1.14 -13.66
CA ILE A 38 7.19 -2.11 -14.03
C ILE A 38 8.12 -1.50 -15.09
N ALA A 39 7.57 -0.90 -16.14
CA ALA A 39 8.34 -0.25 -17.20
C ALA A 39 9.20 0.92 -16.68
N GLN A 40 8.73 1.61 -15.63
CA GLN A 40 9.46 2.66 -14.94
C GLN A 40 10.52 2.14 -13.95
N GLY A 41 10.61 0.82 -13.75
CA GLY A 41 11.65 0.17 -12.95
C GLY A 41 11.29 -0.08 -11.48
N ALA A 42 10.00 -0.08 -11.12
CA ALA A 42 9.57 -0.51 -9.79
C ALA A 42 10.01 -1.96 -9.51
N ASP A 43 10.47 -2.24 -8.29
CA ASP A 43 10.85 -3.61 -7.90
C ASP A 43 9.62 -4.43 -7.51
N VAL A 44 8.56 -3.74 -7.07
CA VAL A 44 7.36 -4.34 -6.51
C VAL A 44 6.11 -3.58 -6.99
N ILE A 45 5.06 -4.31 -7.34
CA ILE A 45 3.71 -3.76 -7.54
C ILE A 45 2.81 -4.08 -6.35
N GLU A 46 2.01 -3.12 -5.90
CA GLU A 46 1.18 -3.28 -4.71
C GLU A 46 -0.32 -3.36 -5.06
N PRO A 47 -0.96 -4.52 -4.84
CA PRO A 47 -2.41 -4.65 -4.86
C PRO A 47 -3.01 -4.54 -3.44
N ASP A 48 -3.99 -3.66 -3.28
CA ASP A 48 -4.90 -3.70 -2.14
C ASP A 48 -5.99 -4.74 -2.39
N LEU A 49 -6.30 -5.62 -1.43
CA LEU A 49 -7.18 -6.77 -1.67
C LEU A 49 -8.49 -6.67 -0.90
N VAL A 50 -9.58 -6.74 -1.66
CA VAL A 50 -10.97 -6.87 -1.17
C VAL A 50 -11.65 -8.07 -1.85
N PRO A 51 -12.54 -8.80 -1.15
CA PRO A 51 -13.22 -9.96 -1.71
C PRO A 51 -14.49 -9.57 -2.49
N THR A 52 -14.82 -10.40 -3.47
CA THR A 52 -16.12 -10.43 -4.15
C THR A 52 -17.14 -11.31 -3.38
N SER A 53 -18.41 -11.24 -3.78
CA SER A 53 -19.47 -12.08 -3.22
C SER A 53 -19.26 -13.58 -3.47
N ASP A 54 -18.59 -13.95 -4.55
CA ASP A 54 -18.20 -15.31 -4.92
C ASP A 54 -16.78 -15.71 -4.45
N GLY A 55 -16.14 -14.88 -3.62
CA GLY A 55 -14.92 -15.25 -2.87
C GLY A 55 -13.61 -15.04 -3.62
N VAL A 56 -13.61 -14.27 -4.71
CA VAL A 56 -12.41 -13.89 -5.45
C VAL A 56 -11.80 -12.63 -4.83
N LEU A 57 -10.47 -12.60 -4.69
CA LEU A 57 -9.77 -11.37 -4.28
C LEU A 57 -9.49 -10.49 -5.50
N VAL A 58 -9.94 -9.24 -5.43
CA VAL A 58 -9.71 -8.23 -6.47
C VAL A 58 -8.86 -7.08 -5.94
N ALA A 59 -8.13 -6.43 -6.85
CA ALA A 59 -7.24 -5.33 -6.53
C ALA A 59 -8.04 -4.02 -6.42
N ARG A 60 -8.39 -3.64 -5.19
CA ARG A 60 -8.97 -2.35 -4.84
C ARG A 60 -8.66 -1.94 -3.40
N HIS A 61 -8.34 -0.67 -3.21
CA HIS A 61 -8.07 -0.01 -1.92
C HIS A 61 -9.26 0.02 -1.00
N GLU A 62 -10.44 0.40 -1.48
CA GLU A 62 -11.65 0.34 -0.68
C GLU A 62 -12.60 -0.67 -1.30
N ASN A 63 -13.41 -1.30 -0.46
CA ASN A 63 -14.48 -2.15 -0.96
C ASN A 63 -15.67 -1.32 -1.47
N GLU A 64 -15.83 -0.09 -1.01
CA GLU A 64 -16.67 0.91 -1.69
C GLU A 64 -16.03 1.30 -3.03
N ILE A 65 -16.79 1.16 -4.13
CA ILE A 65 -16.29 1.32 -5.51
C ILE A 65 -16.98 2.44 -6.31
N GLY A 66 -17.85 3.22 -5.70
CA GLY A 66 -18.64 4.27 -6.34
C GLY A 66 -17.80 5.40 -6.93
N GLU A 67 -16.71 5.78 -6.26
CA GLU A 67 -15.84 6.87 -6.73
C GLU A 67 -14.73 6.41 -7.68
N THR A 68 -14.41 5.11 -7.70
CA THR A 68 -13.26 4.58 -8.46
C THR A 68 -13.63 3.63 -9.58
N THR A 69 -14.93 3.52 -9.85
CA THR A 69 -15.48 2.79 -11.00
C THR A 69 -16.62 3.57 -11.65
N ASP A 70 -17.19 3.02 -12.72
CA ASP A 70 -18.40 3.51 -13.36
C ASP A 70 -19.70 2.91 -12.82
N VAL A 71 -19.70 2.18 -11.69
CA VAL A 71 -20.87 1.47 -11.15
C VAL A 71 -22.15 2.31 -11.04
N ALA A 72 -22.03 3.60 -10.72
CA ALA A 72 -23.18 4.51 -10.65
C ALA A 72 -23.88 4.75 -12.00
N ALA A 73 -23.20 4.47 -13.12
CA ALA A 73 -23.73 4.56 -14.47
C ALA A 73 -24.42 3.27 -14.97
N HIS A 74 -24.48 2.23 -14.13
CA HIS A 74 -25.10 0.93 -14.43
C HIS A 74 -26.47 0.80 -13.74
N PRO A 75 -27.60 1.01 -14.44
CA PRO A 75 -28.93 0.97 -13.84
C PRO A 75 -29.28 -0.38 -13.19
N GLU A 76 -28.75 -1.48 -13.72
CA GLU A 76 -28.91 -2.83 -13.18
C GLU A 76 -28.34 -2.98 -11.76
N PHE A 77 -27.42 -2.11 -11.35
CA PHE A 77 -26.81 -2.11 -10.02
C PHE A 77 -27.32 -1.01 -9.09
N ALA A 78 -28.27 -0.18 -9.54
CA ALA A 78 -28.81 0.92 -8.72
C ALA A 78 -29.39 0.42 -7.38
N GLY A 79 -30.02 -0.75 -7.36
CA GLY A 79 -30.57 -1.37 -6.15
C GLY A 79 -29.54 -1.88 -5.14
N ARG A 80 -28.24 -1.88 -5.48
CA ARG A 80 -27.14 -2.28 -4.58
C ARG A 80 -26.49 -1.10 -3.85
N HIS A 81 -26.89 0.13 -4.16
CA HIS A 81 -26.44 1.29 -3.42
C HIS A 81 -26.97 1.27 -1.99
N THR A 82 -26.08 1.16 -1.00
CA THR A 82 -26.47 0.94 0.40
C THR A 82 -25.49 1.61 1.37
N THR A 83 -25.80 1.59 2.67
CA THR A 83 -24.91 2.03 3.74
C THR A 83 -24.45 0.84 4.57
N LYS A 84 -23.14 0.72 4.79
CA LYS A 84 -22.52 -0.31 5.64
C LYS A 84 -21.67 0.32 6.74
N MET A 85 -21.51 -0.41 7.84
CA MET A 85 -20.61 -0.03 8.93
C MET A 85 -19.29 -0.78 8.75
N ILE A 86 -18.24 -0.06 8.34
CA ILE A 86 -16.91 -0.60 8.08
C ILE A 86 -15.97 0.04 9.10
N ASP A 87 -15.37 -0.79 9.94
CA ASP A 87 -14.44 -0.35 11.01
C ASP A 87 -14.98 0.79 11.87
N GLY A 88 -16.28 0.71 12.20
CA GLY A 88 -16.98 1.71 13.02
C GLY A 88 -17.38 3.00 12.28
N ARG A 89 -17.23 3.05 10.96
CA ARG A 89 -17.63 4.19 10.12
C ARG A 89 -18.76 3.78 9.16
N ALA A 90 -19.79 4.63 9.09
CA ALA A 90 -20.84 4.49 8.09
C ALA A 90 -20.29 4.93 6.71
N VAL A 91 -20.33 4.02 5.74
CA VAL A 91 -19.93 4.24 4.35
C VAL A 91 -21.14 3.97 3.48
N THR A 92 -21.42 4.85 2.51
CA THR A 92 -22.56 4.71 1.60
C THR A 92 -22.06 4.62 0.17
N GLY A 93 -22.52 3.63 -0.58
CA GLY A 93 -22.06 3.40 -1.95
C GLY A 93 -22.36 1.98 -2.45
N TRP A 94 -21.50 1.46 -3.31
CA TRP A 94 -21.55 0.08 -3.82
C TRP A 94 -20.33 -0.69 -3.35
N PHE A 95 -20.51 -1.91 -2.87
CA PHE A 95 -19.44 -2.64 -2.19
C PHE A 95 -19.06 -3.93 -2.92
N THR A 96 -17.76 -4.21 -3.08
CA THR A 96 -17.26 -5.38 -3.84
C THR A 96 -17.86 -6.70 -3.37
N GLU A 97 -18.09 -6.86 -2.06
CA GLU A 97 -18.67 -8.07 -1.49
C GLU A 97 -20.16 -8.31 -1.85
N ASP A 98 -20.81 -7.35 -2.52
CA ASP A 98 -22.18 -7.47 -3.05
C ASP A 98 -22.19 -7.84 -4.55
N PHE A 99 -21.03 -8.03 -5.17
CA PHE A 99 -20.90 -8.35 -6.59
C PHE A 99 -20.12 -9.64 -6.80
N THR A 100 -20.55 -10.46 -7.74
CA THR A 100 -19.73 -11.57 -8.24
C THR A 100 -18.55 -11.01 -9.04
N LEU A 101 -17.49 -11.80 -9.24
CA LEU A 101 -16.40 -11.40 -10.12
C LEU A 101 -16.90 -11.07 -11.52
N ALA A 102 -17.83 -11.88 -12.06
CA ALA A 102 -18.37 -11.69 -13.40
C ALA A 102 -19.05 -10.32 -13.55
N GLU A 103 -19.78 -9.87 -12.54
CA GLU A 103 -20.39 -8.54 -12.50
C GLU A 103 -19.33 -7.44 -12.33
N LEU A 104 -18.35 -7.60 -11.42
CA LEU A 104 -17.29 -6.59 -11.28
C LEU A 104 -16.47 -6.40 -12.57
N LYS A 105 -16.31 -7.46 -13.37
CA LYS A 105 -15.62 -7.38 -14.67
C LYS A 105 -16.41 -6.66 -15.75
N THR A 106 -17.69 -6.34 -15.53
CA THR A 106 -18.44 -5.45 -16.44
C THR A 106 -18.15 -3.97 -16.19
N LEU A 107 -17.71 -3.62 -14.97
CA LEU A 107 -17.37 -2.27 -14.58
C LEU A 107 -16.03 -1.82 -15.17
N ARG A 108 -15.81 -0.50 -15.19
CA ARG A 108 -14.55 0.12 -15.60
C ARG A 108 -13.99 1.04 -14.52
N ALA A 109 -12.68 0.94 -14.32
CA ALA A 109 -11.94 1.74 -13.36
C ALA A 109 -11.90 3.22 -13.78
N ARG A 110 -11.80 4.10 -12.78
CA ARG A 110 -11.69 5.56 -12.93
C ARG A 110 -10.65 6.14 -11.98
N GLU A 111 -10.11 7.30 -12.33
CA GLU A 111 -9.20 8.06 -11.50
C GLU A 111 -9.84 8.46 -10.16
N ARG A 112 -9.18 8.10 -9.05
CA ARG A 112 -9.65 8.39 -7.68
C ARG A 112 -9.53 9.85 -7.29
N LEU A 113 -8.51 10.54 -7.79
CA LEU A 113 -8.19 11.92 -7.44
C LEU A 113 -8.37 12.84 -8.66
N PRO A 114 -9.54 12.89 -9.32
CA PRO A 114 -9.72 13.52 -10.62
C PRO A 114 -9.47 15.04 -10.61
N GLN A 115 -9.60 15.67 -9.43
CA GLN A 115 -9.31 17.10 -9.26
C GLN A 115 -7.82 17.40 -9.17
N LEU A 116 -7.02 16.44 -8.69
CA LEU A 116 -5.57 16.57 -8.52
C LEU A 116 -4.82 16.00 -9.72
N ARG A 117 -5.37 14.95 -10.34
CA ARG A 117 -4.81 14.23 -11.49
C ARG A 117 -5.76 14.28 -12.69
N PRO A 118 -6.15 15.46 -13.19
CA PRO A 118 -7.10 15.56 -14.30
C PRO A 118 -6.59 14.87 -15.58
N GLY A 119 -5.27 14.77 -15.77
CA GLY A 119 -4.68 14.04 -16.90
C GLY A 119 -4.95 12.53 -16.87
N ASN A 120 -5.09 11.95 -15.68
CA ASN A 120 -5.37 10.51 -15.54
C ASN A 120 -6.78 10.15 -16.00
N ARG A 121 -7.71 11.11 -16.04
CA ARG A 121 -9.06 10.90 -16.55
C ARG A 121 -9.11 10.51 -18.02
N ALA A 122 -8.03 10.74 -18.77
CA ALA A 122 -7.88 10.22 -20.13
C ALA A 122 -7.96 8.69 -20.19
N PHE A 123 -7.70 8.00 -19.06
CA PHE A 123 -7.74 6.55 -18.92
C PHE A 123 -9.01 6.03 -18.23
N ASP A 124 -9.92 6.90 -17.81
CA ASP A 124 -11.21 6.49 -17.25
C ASP A 124 -11.96 5.59 -18.24
N GLY A 125 -12.56 4.51 -17.76
CA GLY A 125 -13.40 3.66 -18.62
C GLY A 125 -12.64 2.63 -19.45
N GLN A 126 -11.31 2.63 -19.45
CA GLN A 126 -10.51 1.78 -20.35
C GLN A 126 -10.28 0.37 -19.81
N GLU A 127 -10.11 0.22 -18.50
CA GLU A 127 -9.67 -1.03 -17.87
C GLU A 127 -10.67 -1.54 -16.83
N THR A 128 -10.67 -2.86 -16.61
CA THR A 128 -11.45 -3.54 -15.56
C THR A 128 -10.67 -3.63 -14.25
N ILE A 129 -11.36 -3.95 -13.16
CA ILE A 129 -10.74 -4.30 -11.87
C ILE A 129 -9.96 -5.62 -12.00
N PRO A 130 -8.64 -5.67 -11.69
CA PRO A 130 -7.85 -6.89 -11.71
C PRO A 130 -8.17 -7.84 -10.55
N THR A 131 -8.01 -9.15 -10.75
CA THR A 131 -7.96 -10.15 -9.69
C THR A 131 -6.54 -10.29 -9.14
N LEU A 132 -6.39 -10.83 -7.93
CA LEU A 132 -5.08 -11.20 -7.40
C LEU A 132 -4.33 -12.18 -8.34
N ASP A 133 -5.03 -13.15 -8.93
CA ASP A 133 -4.42 -14.13 -9.84
C ASP A 133 -3.88 -13.44 -11.12
N GLU A 134 -4.57 -12.42 -11.65
CA GLU A 134 -4.08 -11.60 -12.78
C GLU A 134 -2.84 -10.78 -12.38
N VAL A 135 -2.83 -10.19 -11.19
CA VAL A 135 -1.66 -9.44 -10.67
C VAL A 135 -0.45 -10.36 -10.46
N ILE A 136 -0.66 -11.56 -9.90
CA ILE A 136 0.38 -12.59 -9.76
C ILE A 136 0.94 -13.00 -11.12
N ALA A 137 0.06 -13.22 -12.11
CA ALA A 137 0.49 -13.59 -13.47
C ALA A 137 1.37 -12.51 -14.10
N LEU A 138 0.96 -11.25 -14.00
CA LEU A 138 1.74 -10.10 -14.48
C LEU A 138 3.11 -10.03 -13.78
N ALA A 139 3.13 -10.12 -12.45
CA ALA A 139 4.37 -10.07 -11.68
C ALA A 139 5.34 -11.20 -12.06
N LYS A 140 4.85 -12.43 -12.27
CA LYS A 140 5.65 -13.57 -12.75
C LYS A 140 6.22 -13.33 -14.15
N GLN A 141 5.40 -12.82 -15.06
CA GLN A 141 5.82 -12.50 -16.43
C GLN A 141 6.99 -11.51 -16.44
N HIS A 142 6.94 -10.49 -15.58
CA HIS A 142 7.94 -9.43 -15.52
C HIS A 142 9.03 -9.63 -14.46
N LYS A 143 8.95 -10.72 -13.68
CA LYS A 143 9.89 -11.07 -12.60
C LYS A 143 10.03 -9.97 -11.55
N VAL A 144 8.93 -9.29 -11.24
CA VAL A 144 8.83 -8.34 -10.12
C VAL A 144 8.12 -8.99 -8.94
N ALA A 145 8.27 -8.41 -7.75
CA ALA A 145 7.56 -8.85 -6.56
C ALA A 145 6.14 -8.25 -6.51
N ILE A 146 5.30 -8.81 -5.64
CA ILE A 146 4.01 -8.21 -5.25
C ILE A 146 3.98 -7.84 -3.76
N TYR A 147 3.19 -6.83 -3.41
CA TYR A 147 3.03 -6.34 -2.03
C TYR A 147 1.55 -6.31 -1.60
N PRO A 148 0.84 -7.47 -1.53
CA PRO A 148 -0.59 -7.47 -1.25
C PRO A 148 -0.95 -6.92 0.14
N GLU A 149 -1.87 -5.96 0.19
CA GLU A 149 -2.51 -5.49 1.43
C GLU A 149 -3.85 -6.20 1.64
N THR A 150 -4.11 -6.71 2.85
CA THR A 150 -5.47 -7.13 3.23
C THR A 150 -6.24 -5.94 3.78
N LYS A 151 -7.27 -5.47 3.06
CA LYS A 151 -8.16 -4.38 3.52
C LYS A 151 -9.24 -4.92 4.45
N HIS A 152 -9.51 -4.19 5.54
CA HIS A 152 -10.55 -4.48 6.53
C HIS A 152 -10.73 -5.97 6.93
N PRO A 153 -9.65 -6.73 7.23
CA PRO A 153 -9.78 -8.17 7.45
C PRO A 153 -10.70 -8.54 8.63
N THR A 154 -10.82 -7.72 9.68
CA THR A 154 -11.81 -7.96 10.75
C THR A 154 -13.24 -7.80 10.25
N TYR A 155 -13.54 -6.73 9.50
CA TYR A 155 -14.86 -6.51 8.89
C TYR A 155 -15.25 -7.68 7.99
N PHE A 156 -14.39 -8.06 7.05
CA PHE A 156 -14.70 -9.13 6.12
C PHE A 156 -14.87 -10.48 6.81
N ALA A 157 -14.07 -10.77 7.84
CA ALA A 157 -14.26 -11.98 8.64
C ALA A 157 -15.65 -12.00 9.32
N ALA A 158 -16.11 -10.87 9.84
CA ALA A 158 -17.41 -10.77 10.53
C ALA A 158 -18.61 -11.05 9.61
N ILE A 159 -18.47 -10.81 8.31
CA ILE A 159 -19.51 -11.09 7.30
C ILE A 159 -19.28 -12.40 6.52
N GLY A 160 -18.35 -13.26 6.97
CA GLY A 160 -18.07 -14.55 6.34
C GLY A 160 -17.28 -14.46 5.02
N LYS A 161 -16.55 -13.36 4.81
CA LYS A 161 -15.76 -13.07 3.60
C LYS A 161 -14.25 -12.88 3.89
N GLY A 162 -13.73 -13.48 4.96
CA GLY A 162 -12.35 -13.31 5.38
C GLY A 162 -11.32 -13.51 4.26
N THR A 163 -10.31 -12.65 4.19
CA THR A 163 -9.37 -12.53 3.06
C THR A 163 -8.10 -13.37 3.23
N ASP A 164 -7.74 -13.75 4.46
CA ASP A 164 -6.50 -14.44 4.79
C ASP A 164 -6.33 -15.79 4.09
N ALA A 165 -7.34 -16.67 4.18
CA ALA A 165 -7.28 -18.00 3.59
C ALA A 165 -7.30 -17.96 2.05
N PRO A 166 -8.18 -17.17 1.39
CA PRO A 166 -8.10 -16.95 -0.05
C PRO A 166 -6.74 -16.42 -0.52
N LEU A 167 -6.14 -15.46 0.20
CA LEU A 167 -4.82 -14.90 -0.11
C LEU A 167 -3.74 -15.99 -0.05
N VAL A 168 -3.61 -16.68 1.08
CA VAL A 168 -2.60 -17.74 1.24
C VAL A 168 -2.81 -18.87 0.23
N ALA A 169 -4.07 -19.22 -0.08
CA ALA A 169 -4.37 -20.23 -1.10
C ALA A 169 -3.91 -19.78 -2.50
N ALA A 170 -4.13 -18.52 -2.88
CA ALA A 170 -3.65 -17.97 -4.16
C ALA A 170 -2.12 -17.99 -4.25
N LEU A 171 -1.43 -17.55 -3.19
CA LEU A 171 0.03 -17.57 -3.12
C LEU A 171 0.59 -19.00 -3.19
N ARG A 172 -0.03 -19.97 -2.52
CA ARG A 172 0.33 -21.40 -2.63
C ARG A 172 0.18 -21.94 -4.03
N ARG A 173 -0.94 -21.66 -4.71
CA ARG A 173 -1.14 -22.05 -6.12
C ARG A 173 -0.06 -21.44 -7.03
N ALA A 174 0.40 -20.24 -6.70
CA ALA A 174 1.49 -19.57 -7.39
C ALA A 174 2.90 -20.09 -7.03
N GLY A 175 3.03 -20.99 -6.05
CA GLY A 175 4.33 -21.45 -5.54
C GLY A 175 5.09 -20.39 -4.73
N TRP A 176 4.39 -19.45 -4.11
CA TRP A 176 4.92 -18.31 -3.35
C TRP A 176 4.52 -18.39 -1.85
N ASP A 177 4.83 -19.49 -1.18
CA ASP A 177 4.43 -19.75 0.23
C ASP A 177 5.62 -19.88 1.21
N ASP A 178 6.78 -19.32 0.86
CA ASP A 178 7.97 -19.31 1.70
C ASP A 178 8.55 -17.91 1.89
N ALA A 179 9.55 -17.79 2.77
CA ALA A 179 10.18 -16.50 3.10
C ALA A 179 11.03 -15.90 1.95
N GLN A 180 11.38 -16.70 0.93
CA GLN A 180 12.12 -16.26 -0.26
C GLN A 180 11.18 -15.88 -1.41
N ALA A 181 9.90 -16.21 -1.31
CA ALA A 181 8.89 -15.80 -2.29
C ALA A 181 8.95 -14.28 -2.50
N PRO A 182 8.82 -13.79 -3.76
CA PRO A 182 8.84 -12.36 -4.09
C PRO A 182 7.51 -11.69 -3.71
N VAL A 183 7.14 -11.82 -2.44
CA VAL A 183 5.87 -11.38 -1.86
C VAL A 183 6.13 -10.78 -0.49
N PHE A 184 5.43 -9.68 -0.21
CA PHE A 184 5.30 -9.07 1.12
C PHE A 184 3.80 -8.88 1.40
N ILE A 185 3.28 -9.51 2.45
CA ILE A 185 1.87 -9.30 2.84
C ILE A 185 1.82 -8.19 3.88
N GLN A 186 0.92 -7.22 3.69
CA GLN A 186 0.76 -6.11 4.63
C GLN A 186 -0.66 -5.95 5.14
N SER A 187 -0.77 -5.37 6.32
CA SER A 187 -2.04 -5.06 6.95
C SER A 187 -1.85 -4.03 8.05
N PHE A 188 -2.88 -3.22 8.27
CA PHE A 188 -3.00 -2.36 9.44
C PHE A 188 -3.40 -3.15 10.70
N GLU A 189 -4.07 -4.29 10.54
CA GLU A 189 -4.60 -5.08 11.65
C GLU A 189 -3.58 -6.13 12.15
N VAL A 190 -3.21 -6.03 13.42
CA VAL A 190 -2.19 -6.87 14.07
C VAL A 190 -2.63 -8.33 14.17
N LYS A 191 -3.86 -8.60 14.58
CA LYS A 191 -4.42 -9.95 14.74
C LYS A 191 -4.51 -10.67 13.40
N ASN A 192 -4.76 -9.94 12.32
CA ASN A 192 -4.70 -10.48 10.96
C ASN A 192 -3.28 -10.94 10.60
N LEU A 193 -2.24 -10.12 10.85
CA LEU A 193 -0.85 -10.54 10.60
C LEU A 193 -0.43 -11.70 11.50
N GLN A 194 -0.83 -11.73 12.76
CA GLN A 194 -0.56 -12.86 13.65
C GLN A 194 -1.23 -14.16 13.16
N ARG A 195 -2.45 -14.07 12.64
CA ARG A 195 -3.13 -15.22 12.01
C ARG A 195 -2.39 -15.66 10.75
N LEU A 196 -2.04 -14.74 9.85
CA LEU A 196 -1.26 -15.02 8.63
C LEU A 196 0.10 -15.66 8.95
N LYS A 197 0.76 -15.23 10.03
CA LYS A 197 2.03 -15.82 10.50
C LYS A 197 1.92 -17.31 10.81
N SER A 198 0.74 -17.77 11.26
CA SER A 198 0.47 -19.20 11.47
C SER A 198 0.15 -19.97 10.17
N MET A 199 -0.16 -19.26 9.09
CA MET A 199 -0.65 -19.83 7.84
C MET A 199 0.39 -19.87 6.73
N THR A 200 1.38 -18.97 6.74
CA THR A 200 2.41 -18.85 5.70
C THR A 200 3.74 -18.38 6.28
N GLN A 201 4.82 -18.64 5.55
CA GLN A 201 6.17 -18.14 5.84
C GLN A 201 6.53 -16.87 5.06
N VAL A 202 5.63 -16.37 4.19
CA VAL A 202 5.82 -15.13 3.46
C VAL A 202 6.08 -13.96 4.42
N ARG A 203 6.91 -13.01 4.00
CA ARG A 203 7.28 -11.84 4.79
C ARG A 203 6.05 -10.98 5.07
N LEU A 204 5.83 -10.65 6.34
CA LEU A 204 4.70 -9.84 6.81
C LEU A 204 5.16 -8.42 7.18
N ILE A 205 4.30 -7.44 6.92
CA ILE A 205 4.59 -6.02 7.14
C ILE A 205 3.45 -5.40 7.93
N GLN A 206 3.77 -4.87 9.11
CA GLN A 206 2.81 -4.12 9.92
C GLN A 206 2.69 -2.68 9.40
N LEU A 207 1.53 -2.31 8.87
CA LEU A 207 1.23 -0.92 8.51
C LEU A 207 0.91 -0.10 9.75
N ILE A 208 1.38 1.14 9.79
CA ILE A 208 1.26 2.02 10.95
C ILE A 208 0.88 3.42 10.45
N ASP A 209 -0.17 4.01 11.01
CA ASP A 209 -0.55 5.39 10.74
C ASP A 209 -0.15 6.32 11.91
N GLY A 210 -0.17 7.63 11.68
CA GLY A 210 0.18 8.63 12.69
C GLY A 210 -0.93 8.91 13.72
N ALA A 211 -2.14 8.37 13.52
CA ALA A 211 -3.29 8.60 14.38
C ALA A 211 -4.15 7.34 14.51
N ALA A 212 -5.00 7.31 15.54
CA ALA A 212 -5.85 6.16 15.90
C ALA A 212 -5.03 4.90 16.24
N GLY A 213 -5.70 3.74 16.26
CA GLY A 213 -5.09 2.42 16.44
C GLY A 213 -5.70 1.40 15.48
N PRO A 214 -5.16 0.17 15.44
CA PRO A 214 -5.68 -0.91 14.62
C PRO A 214 -7.19 -1.16 14.83
N ALA A 215 -7.94 -1.38 13.75
CA ALA A 215 -9.39 -1.64 13.80
C ALA A 215 -9.77 -2.88 14.62
N ASP A 216 -8.84 -3.83 14.75
CA ASP A 216 -9.00 -5.06 15.52
C ASP A 216 -8.79 -4.87 17.05
N GLY A 217 -8.47 -3.66 17.50
CA GLY A 217 -8.27 -3.30 18.90
C GLY A 217 -7.04 -3.95 19.56
N ALA A 218 -6.06 -4.40 18.78
CA ALA A 218 -4.85 -5.04 19.31
C ALA A 218 -3.90 -4.08 20.04
N ALA A 219 -3.97 -2.78 19.74
CA ALA A 219 -3.24 -1.72 20.41
C ALA A 219 -4.16 -0.51 20.62
N GLN A 220 -3.90 0.28 21.66
CA GLN A 220 -4.67 1.49 21.93
C GLN A 220 -4.43 2.56 20.85
N SER A 221 -3.17 2.69 20.41
CA SER A 221 -2.80 3.58 19.32
C SER A 221 -1.63 3.04 18.50
N TYR A 222 -1.48 3.52 17.27
CA TYR A 222 -0.29 3.26 16.47
C TYR A 222 0.97 3.91 17.04
N ALA A 223 0.84 4.99 17.82
CA ALA A 223 1.97 5.60 18.51
C ALA A 223 2.61 4.64 19.53
N ASP A 224 1.79 3.84 20.23
CA ASP A 224 2.28 2.84 21.19
C ASP A 224 3.08 1.72 20.48
N MET A 225 2.73 1.44 19.22
CA MET A 225 3.34 0.37 18.41
C MET A 225 4.75 0.72 17.92
N VAL A 226 5.11 2.00 17.85
CA VAL A 226 6.44 2.46 17.39
C VAL A 226 7.40 2.81 18.53
N THR A 227 7.05 2.50 19.78
CA THR A 227 7.98 2.48 20.90
C THR A 227 8.97 1.31 20.76
N PRO A 228 10.15 1.33 21.41
CA PRO A 228 11.07 0.18 21.39
C PRO A 228 10.40 -1.15 21.81
N GLU A 229 9.53 -1.11 22.83
CA GLU A 229 8.76 -2.26 23.29
C GLU A 229 7.73 -2.71 22.24
N GLY A 230 7.01 -1.77 21.63
CA GLY A 230 6.05 -2.04 20.55
C GLY A 230 6.72 -2.66 19.32
N LEU A 231 7.85 -2.13 18.89
CA LEU A 231 8.64 -2.65 17.77
C LEU A 231 9.19 -4.05 18.07
N LYS A 232 9.62 -4.31 19.30
CA LYS A 232 10.00 -5.66 19.73
C LYS A 232 8.82 -6.63 19.72
N ALA A 233 7.61 -6.17 20.04
CA ALA A 233 6.40 -6.99 19.92
C ALA A 233 6.05 -7.28 18.45
N ILE A 234 6.22 -6.29 17.56
CA ILE A 234 6.01 -6.44 16.11
C ILE A 234 6.98 -7.47 15.52
N SER A 235 8.26 -7.46 15.92
CA SER A 235 9.27 -8.38 15.37
C SER A 235 9.02 -9.86 15.68
N ALA A 236 8.13 -10.17 16.62
CA ALA A 236 7.69 -11.54 16.87
C ALA A 236 6.85 -12.14 15.73
N TYR A 237 6.19 -11.30 14.91
CA TYR A 237 5.30 -11.76 13.83
C TYR A 237 5.57 -11.13 12.47
N ALA A 238 6.18 -9.94 12.39
CA ALA A 238 6.44 -9.23 11.15
C ALA A 238 7.93 -9.18 10.81
N TRP A 239 8.22 -9.07 9.51
CA TRP A 239 9.55 -8.87 8.95
C TRP A 239 9.93 -7.38 8.86
N GLY A 240 8.93 -6.51 8.77
CA GLY A 240 9.11 -5.06 8.72
C GLY A 240 7.85 -4.29 9.09
N ILE A 241 7.97 -2.97 9.04
CA ILE A 241 6.89 -2.02 9.26
C ILE A 241 6.74 -1.10 8.04
N GLY A 242 5.51 -0.66 7.78
CA GLY A 242 5.19 0.38 6.81
C GLY A 242 4.53 1.57 7.50
N PRO A 243 5.30 2.51 8.08
CA PRO A 243 4.73 3.69 8.73
C PRO A 243 4.32 4.75 7.71
N SER A 244 3.39 5.63 8.09
CA SER A 244 3.19 6.89 7.36
C SER A 244 4.51 7.66 7.28
N LYS A 245 4.87 8.17 6.10
CA LYS A 245 6.14 8.90 5.85
C LYS A 245 6.30 10.12 6.76
N ALA A 246 5.18 10.69 7.22
CA ALA A 246 5.18 11.80 8.17
C ALA A 246 5.79 11.41 9.52
N MET A 247 5.63 10.16 9.96
CA MET A 247 6.15 9.68 11.25
C MET A 247 7.67 9.55 11.27
N LEU A 248 8.33 9.59 10.12
CA LEU A 248 9.79 9.63 10.04
C LEU A 248 10.36 10.97 10.51
N TRP A 249 9.51 11.97 10.73
CA TRP A 249 9.91 13.32 11.05
C TRP A 249 9.12 13.86 12.25
N GLN A 250 9.79 14.64 13.08
CA GLN A 250 9.18 15.45 14.13
C GLN A 250 9.68 16.87 13.96
N ASP A 251 8.79 17.78 13.57
CA ASP A 251 9.11 19.20 13.30
C ASP A 251 10.30 19.41 12.32
N GLY A 252 10.38 18.55 11.30
CA GLY A 252 11.44 18.57 10.29
C GLY A 252 12.75 17.91 10.71
N VAL A 253 12.83 17.38 11.92
CA VAL A 253 13.97 16.58 12.42
C VAL A 253 13.66 15.09 12.27
N PRO A 254 14.62 14.24 11.87
CA PRO A 254 14.40 12.79 11.82
C PRO A 254 13.92 12.24 13.17
N SER A 255 12.90 11.38 13.14
CA SER A 255 12.45 10.64 14.30
C SER A 255 13.37 9.44 14.59
N GLY A 256 13.19 8.81 15.75
CA GLY A 256 13.92 7.59 16.14
C GLY A 256 13.42 6.31 15.47
N ILE A 257 12.31 6.35 14.72
CA ILE A 257 11.58 5.14 14.28
C ILE A 257 12.45 4.21 13.43
N VAL A 258 13.24 4.75 12.49
CA VAL A 258 14.08 3.90 11.62
C VAL A 258 15.12 3.15 12.43
N ARG A 259 15.88 3.87 13.27
CA ARG A 259 16.88 3.30 14.18
C ARG A 259 16.26 2.24 15.10
N ASP A 260 15.13 2.56 15.74
CA ASP A 260 14.52 1.69 16.73
C ASP A 260 13.91 0.44 16.08
N ALA A 261 13.34 0.56 14.88
CA ALA A 261 12.86 -0.58 14.10
C ALA A 261 14.03 -1.47 13.67
N HIS A 262 15.13 -0.89 13.21
CA HIS A 262 16.34 -1.64 12.84
C HIS A 262 16.95 -2.38 14.03
N ALA A 263 16.98 -1.75 15.22
CA ALA A 263 17.42 -2.39 16.45
C ALA A 263 16.56 -3.61 16.84
N ALA A 264 15.27 -3.61 16.45
CA ALA A 264 14.37 -4.75 16.58
C ALA A 264 14.45 -5.75 15.41
N GLY A 265 15.31 -5.52 14.42
CA GLY A 265 15.48 -6.36 13.22
C GLY A 265 14.44 -6.13 12.12
N LEU A 266 13.61 -5.09 12.24
CA LEU A 266 12.52 -4.78 11.33
C LEU A 266 12.97 -3.84 10.22
N ARG A 267 12.59 -4.13 8.97
CA ARG A 267 12.76 -3.20 7.83
C ARG A 267 11.71 -2.10 7.87
N VAL A 268 12.01 -0.95 7.28
CA VAL A 268 11.09 0.20 7.27
C VAL A 268 10.76 0.62 5.83
N HIS A 269 9.49 0.48 5.44
CA HIS A 269 8.95 0.80 4.12
C HIS A 269 7.85 1.88 4.21
N PRO A 270 8.18 3.16 4.41
CA PRO A 270 7.20 4.23 4.59
C PRO A 270 6.28 4.47 3.39
N TRP A 271 5.04 4.91 3.67
CA TRP A 271 4.02 5.28 2.68
C TRP A 271 3.43 6.68 2.95
N THR A 272 2.96 7.45 1.98
CA THR A 272 3.15 7.34 0.52
C THR A 272 3.81 8.61 0.01
N TYR A 273 4.85 8.46 -0.80
CA TYR A 273 5.52 9.56 -1.48
C TYR A 273 4.75 9.94 -2.76
N ARG A 274 4.28 11.19 -2.82
CA ARG A 274 3.43 11.74 -3.89
C ARG A 274 3.98 13.07 -4.36
N ALA A 275 3.95 13.32 -5.67
CA ALA A 275 4.60 14.49 -6.27
C ALA A 275 3.79 15.78 -6.12
N GLU A 276 2.48 15.69 -5.90
CA GLU A 276 1.61 16.85 -5.80
C GLU A 276 1.91 17.66 -4.54
N ASN A 277 2.06 18.98 -4.68
CA ASN A 277 2.45 19.90 -3.62
C ASN A 277 1.61 19.76 -2.35
N GLN A 278 0.32 19.46 -2.47
CA GLN A 278 -0.54 19.26 -1.30
C GLN A 278 -0.09 18.11 -0.38
N PHE A 279 0.61 17.10 -0.93
CA PHE A 279 1.10 15.93 -0.19
C PHE A 279 2.56 16.06 0.23
N LEU A 280 3.25 17.10 -0.25
CA LEU A 280 4.63 17.38 0.07
C LEU A 280 4.74 18.26 1.33
N PRO A 281 5.73 18.00 2.20
CA PRO A 281 6.16 18.96 3.20
C PRO A 281 6.52 20.32 2.56
N PRO A 282 6.33 21.45 3.25
CA PRO A 282 6.58 22.79 2.69
C PRO A 282 7.95 22.95 2.03
N ALA A 283 9.00 22.35 2.57
CA ALA A 283 10.37 22.42 2.06
C ALA A 283 10.55 21.81 0.65
N TYR A 284 9.64 20.94 0.21
CA TYR A 284 9.70 20.27 -1.10
C TYR A 284 8.65 20.78 -2.07
N ARG A 285 7.80 21.75 -1.68
CA ARG A 285 6.80 22.31 -2.59
C ARG A 285 7.46 23.23 -3.62
N ARG A 286 6.95 23.21 -4.85
CA ARG A 286 7.38 24.11 -5.93
C ARG A 286 6.19 24.90 -6.45
N ALA A 287 6.34 26.21 -6.60
CA ALA A 287 5.25 27.12 -6.95
C ALA A 287 4.04 27.05 -5.97
N ASP A 288 3.08 27.94 -6.15
CA ASP A 288 1.88 28.04 -5.31
C ASP A 288 0.66 27.44 -6.02
N ASP A 289 0.78 26.17 -6.44
CA ASP A 289 -0.34 25.37 -6.96
C ASP A 289 -0.40 24.05 -6.19
N PRO A 290 -1.46 23.76 -5.41
CA PRO A 290 -1.57 22.51 -4.66
C PRO A 290 -1.57 21.25 -5.55
N ARG A 291 -1.95 21.37 -6.83
CA ARG A 291 -1.92 20.28 -7.83
C ARG A 291 -0.58 20.16 -8.54
N GLY A 292 0.23 21.21 -8.51
CA GLY A 292 1.55 21.25 -9.13
C GLY A 292 2.47 20.19 -8.55
N GLN A 293 3.43 19.73 -9.35
CA GLN A 293 4.44 18.78 -8.88
C GLN A 293 5.61 19.49 -8.21
N GLY A 294 5.88 19.14 -6.95
CA GLY A 294 7.04 19.60 -6.20
C GLY A 294 8.27 18.69 -6.38
N ASP A 295 9.20 18.79 -5.44
CA ASP A 295 10.46 18.05 -5.44
C ASP A 295 10.35 16.71 -4.68
N LEU A 296 9.57 15.80 -5.26
CA LEU A 296 9.41 14.44 -4.73
C LEU A 296 10.75 13.69 -4.64
N HIS A 297 11.66 13.94 -5.58
CA HIS A 297 12.98 13.30 -5.60
C HIS A 297 13.78 13.68 -4.35
N ALA A 298 13.81 14.96 -3.99
CA ALA A 298 14.48 15.42 -2.77
C ALA A 298 13.84 14.84 -1.51
N GLU A 299 12.52 14.76 -1.44
CA GLU A 299 11.83 14.17 -0.29
C GLU A 299 12.21 12.69 -0.10
N ILE A 300 12.17 11.90 -1.17
CA ILE A 300 12.57 10.47 -1.13
C ILE A 300 14.06 10.36 -0.78
N SER A 301 14.91 11.21 -1.33
CA SER A 301 16.36 11.21 -1.04
C SER A 301 16.65 11.50 0.43
N ALA A 302 15.92 12.43 1.04
CA ALA A 302 16.04 12.73 2.46
C ALA A 302 15.67 11.52 3.34
N ALA A 303 14.59 10.82 2.98
CA ALA A 303 14.17 9.62 3.70
C ALA A 303 15.12 8.43 3.49
N LEU A 304 15.66 8.23 2.29
CA LEU A 304 16.75 7.28 2.01
C LEU A 304 17.99 7.57 2.85
N GLY A 305 18.29 8.86 3.06
CA GLY A 305 19.33 9.29 4.00
C GLY A 305 19.09 8.84 5.44
N LEU A 306 17.85 8.59 5.87
CA LEU A 306 17.57 8.03 7.20
C LEU A 306 17.84 6.53 7.30
N GLY A 307 18.08 5.86 6.17
CA GLY A 307 18.33 4.41 6.14
C GLY A 307 17.11 3.54 5.90
N ILE A 308 16.01 4.07 5.36
CA ILE A 308 14.83 3.24 5.04
C ILE A 308 15.17 2.13 4.03
N ASP A 309 14.49 1.00 4.14
CA ASP A 309 14.74 -0.22 3.35
C ASP A 309 13.91 -0.31 2.06
N GLY A 310 13.05 0.67 1.84
CA GLY A 310 12.16 0.77 0.70
C GLY A 310 11.15 1.86 0.92
N PHE A 311 10.31 2.15 -0.06
CA PHE A 311 9.26 3.16 0.08
C PHE A 311 8.15 2.98 -0.94
N PHE A 312 6.94 3.38 -0.55
CA PHE A 312 5.77 3.41 -1.41
C PHE A 312 5.66 4.75 -2.13
N THR A 313 5.51 4.72 -3.45
CA THR A 313 5.28 5.94 -4.23
C THR A 313 4.25 5.76 -5.33
N ASP A 314 3.48 6.82 -5.57
CA ASP A 314 2.55 6.90 -6.71
C ASP A 314 3.29 7.19 -8.03
N PHE A 315 4.58 7.57 -7.97
CA PHE A 315 5.41 7.98 -9.13
C PHE A 315 6.71 7.13 -9.22
N PRO A 316 6.62 5.86 -9.66
CA PRO A 316 7.75 4.93 -9.64
C PRO A 316 9.00 5.45 -10.35
N ALA A 317 8.87 6.09 -11.51
CA ALA A 317 10.02 6.65 -12.24
C ALA A 317 10.83 7.67 -11.41
N ILE A 318 10.15 8.52 -10.63
CA ILE A 318 10.84 9.48 -9.74
C ILE A 318 11.53 8.73 -8.60
N GLY A 319 10.84 7.76 -7.98
CA GLY A 319 11.38 6.94 -6.92
C GLY A 319 12.63 6.15 -7.34
N VAL A 320 12.61 5.54 -8.52
CA VAL A 320 13.76 4.80 -9.08
C VAL A 320 14.96 5.70 -9.27
N ARG A 321 14.76 6.93 -9.78
CA ARG A 321 15.85 7.91 -9.91
C ARG A 321 16.43 8.30 -8.56
N ALA A 322 15.60 8.57 -7.56
CA ALA A 322 16.06 8.91 -6.20
C ALA A 322 16.85 7.77 -5.56
N ARG A 323 16.34 6.53 -5.63
CA ARG A 323 17.04 5.33 -5.14
C ARG A 323 18.40 5.14 -5.84
N ASN A 324 18.43 5.25 -7.16
CA ASN A 324 19.66 5.04 -7.92
C ASN A 324 20.69 6.16 -7.66
N GLY A 325 20.24 7.40 -7.48
CA GLY A 325 21.08 8.53 -7.08
C GLY A 325 21.73 8.31 -5.71
N ALA A 326 20.96 7.81 -4.74
CA ALA A 326 21.50 7.48 -3.41
C ALA A 326 22.56 6.36 -3.45
N ARG A 327 22.40 5.36 -4.33
CA ARG A 327 23.39 4.27 -4.52
C ARG A 327 24.69 4.74 -5.17
N GLY A 328 24.64 5.77 -6.02
CA GLY A 328 25.83 6.32 -6.69
C GLY A 328 26.65 7.29 -5.83
N ALA A 329 26.14 7.69 -4.66
CA ALA A 329 26.79 8.62 -3.74
C ALA A 329 27.46 7.93 -2.54
N GLN A 330 27.37 6.60 -2.44
CA GLN A 330 28.05 5.74 -1.46
C GLN A 330 29.31 5.12 -2.09
#